data_AF-A0A924YDV4-F1
#
_entry.id   AF-A0A924YDV4-F1
#
_cell.length_a   1.000
_cell.length_b   1.000
_cell.length_c   1.000
_cell.angle_alpha   90.00
_cell.angle_beta   90.00
_cell.angle_gamma   90.00
#
_symmetry.space_group_name_H-M   'P 1'
#
loop_
_entity.id
_entity.type
_entity.pdbx_description
1 polymer ?
#
loop_
_entity_poly.entity_id
_entity_poly.type
_entity_poly.pdbx_seq_one_letter_code
_entity_poly.pdbx_strand_id
1 'polypeptide(L)'
;MMLRKLALVALLIAVFSLTLVVSVSSVSAQAAACWEQIFEEVTIQFGGQTITYDKHVDTVFDNDCLRIEDGRVNNHDLAAGGAIYCGEGGTVSVWDIGILGEGDLILAVSPRDIAAVPNPPEVNTLLGEAGGFRLYRLTSGELQVNGPGIYSTDPEYVFTWSSCPA
;
A
#
# COMPACT_ATOMS: atom_id res chain seq x y z
N MET A 1 56.58 34.76 -44.39
CA MET A 1 55.41 35.58 -44.79
C MET A 1 54.20 34.66 -44.77
N MET A 2 53.57 34.44 -43.59
CA MET A 2 52.35 35.15 -43.16
C MET A 2 51.24 35.12 -44.23
N LEU A 3 50.19 34.30 -44.07
CA LEU A 3 48.89 34.69 -43.46
C LEU A 3 47.78 33.60 -43.63
N ARG A 4 47.31 33.09 -42.48
CA ARG A 4 45.91 32.80 -42.04
C ARG A 4 44.79 32.48 -43.05
N LYS A 5 44.04 31.41 -42.73
CA LYS A 5 42.55 31.24 -42.64
C LYS A 5 42.27 29.72 -42.68
N LEU A 6 41.39 29.06 -41.94
CA LEU A 6 40.20 29.38 -41.15
C LEU A 6 39.92 28.16 -40.23
N ALA A 7 39.30 28.40 -39.08
CA ALA A 7 38.94 27.42 -38.06
C ALA A 7 37.85 26.43 -38.52
N LEU A 8 37.85 25.21 -37.95
CA LEU A 8 36.63 24.55 -37.51
C LEU A 8 36.97 23.51 -36.43
N VAL A 9 36.66 23.83 -35.17
CA VAL A 9 36.62 22.88 -34.05
C VAL A 9 35.22 22.29 -34.05
N ALA A 10 35.07 21.05 -34.49
CA ALA A 10 33.82 20.30 -34.32
C ALA A 10 33.85 19.58 -32.96
N LEU A 11 33.27 20.23 -31.95
CA LEU A 11 32.99 19.64 -30.65
C LEU A 11 31.76 18.74 -30.80
N LEU A 12 31.98 17.42 -30.85
CA LEU A 12 30.89 16.44 -30.85
C LEU A 12 30.39 16.27 -29.42
N ILE A 13 29.33 16.98 -29.04
CA ILE A 13 28.59 16.72 -27.80
C ILE A 13 27.63 15.57 -28.10
N ALA A 14 28.02 14.35 -27.72
CA ALA A 14 27.09 13.23 -27.66
C ALA A 14 26.17 13.45 -26.46
N VAL A 15 24.95 13.94 -26.72
CA VAL A 15 23.87 13.97 -25.75
C VAL A 15 23.41 12.53 -25.55
N PHE A 16 23.93 11.90 -24.50
CA PHE A 16 23.39 10.63 -24.00
C PHE A 16 22.04 10.96 -23.34
N SER A 17 20.95 10.84 -24.11
CA SER A 17 19.60 10.89 -23.56
C SER A 17 19.41 9.65 -22.69
N LEU A 18 19.70 9.80 -21.39
CA LEU A 18 19.32 8.85 -20.36
C LEU A 18 17.79 8.91 -20.27
N THR A 19 17.09 8.05 -21.01
CA THR A 19 15.68 7.78 -20.75
C THR A 19 15.60 7.17 -19.36
N LEU A 20 15.24 8.01 -18.40
CA LEU A 20 14.80 7.58 -17.08
C LEU A 20 13.56 6.72 -17.31
N VAL A 21 13.72 5.40 -17.38
CA VAL A 21 12.58 4.49 -17.24
C VAL A 21 12.15 4.65 -15.79
N VAL A 22 11.20 5.55 -15.56
CA VAL A 22 10.47 5.57 -14.30
C VAL A 22 9.76 4.23 -14.27
N SER A 23 10.31 3.29 -13.53
CA SER A 23 9.56 2.10 -13.13
C SER A 23 8.37 2.63 -12.35
N VAL A 24 7.22 2.71 -13.01
CA VAL A 24 5.95 2.83 -12.32
C VAL A 24 5.96 1.69 -11.32
N SER A 25 5.92 2.03 -10.03
CA SER A 25 5.94 1.03 -8.95
C SER A 25 4.89 -0.02 -9.27
N SER A 26 5.19 -1.30 -9.04
CA SER A 26 4.30 -2.43 -9.35
C SER A 26 2.86 -2.19 -8.85
N VAL A 27 2.73 -1.47 -7.74
CA VAL A 27 1.47 -1.00 -7.13
C VAL A 27 0.60 -0.18 -8.10
N SER A 28 1.19 0.74 -8.87
CA SER A 28 0.45 1.60 -9.81
C SER A 28 -0.05 0.85 -11.06
N ALA A 29 0.70 -0.15 -11.52
CA ALA A 29 0.29 -0.99 -12.65
C ALA A 29 -0.82 -1.96 -12.25
N GLN A 30 -0.78 -2.48 -11.03
CA GLN A 30 -1.80 -3.38 -10.48
C GLN A 30 -3.11 -2.62 -10.23
N ALA A 31 -3.05 -1.41 -9.65
CA ALA A 31 -4.21 -0.55 -9.50
C ALA A 31 -4.86 -0.16 -10.85
N ALA A 32 -4.06 0.13 -11.88
CA ALA A 32 -4.57 0.43 -13.22
C ALA A 32 -5.25 -0.80 -13.87
N ALA A 33 -4.65 -1.99 -13.73
CA ALA A 33 -5.23 -3.23 -14.25
C ALA A 33 -6.54 -3.63 -13.55
N CYS A 34 -6.70 -3.31 -12.26
CA CYS A 34 -7.96 -3.52 -11.56
C CYS A 34 -9.02 -2.47 -11.92
N TRP A 35 -8.61 -1.23 -12.18
CA TRP A 35 -9.51 -0.16 -12.60
C TRP A 35 -10.17 -0.45 -13.95
N GLU A 36 -9.42 -0.98 -14.93
CA GLU A 36 -9.96 -1.41 -16.23
C GLU A 36 -10.96 -2.57 -16.14
N GLN A 37 -11.00 -3.31 -15.04
CA GLN A 37 -11.99 -4.38 -14.81
C GLN A 37 -13.31 -3.86 -14.22
N ILE A 38 -13.34 -2.64 -13.69
CA ILE A 38 -14.50 -2.05 -13.00
C ILE A 38 -15.32 -1.16 -13.94
N PHE A 39 -14.65 -0.54 -14.92
CA PHE A 39 -15.24 0.42 -15.84
C PHE A 39 -14.99 0.04 -17.31
N GLU A 40 -16.05 0.02 -18.10
CA GLU A 40 -15.99 -0.10 -19.55
C GLU A 40 -16.23 1.28 -20.18
N GLU A 41 -15.37 1.71 -21.10
CA GLU A 41 -15.63 2.90 -21.90
C GLU A 41 -16.76 2.61 -22.90
N VAL A 42 -17.91 3.27 -22.71
CA VAL A 42 -19.07 3.10 -23.58
C VAL A 42 -19.21 4.33 -24.47
N THR A 43 -19.29 4.07 -25.78
CA THR A 43 -19.55 5.10 -26.78
C THR A 43 -20.96 4.98 -27.33
N ILE A 44 -21.76 6.05 -27.22
CA ILE A 44 -23.12 6.13 -27.79
C ILE A 44 -23.22 7.27 -28.79
N GLN A 45 -24.13 7.11 -29.78
CA GLN A 45 -24.48 8.16 -30.73
C GLN A 45 -25.83 8.76 -30.32
N PHE A 46 -25.86 10.05 -30.03
CA PHE A 46 -27.09 10.77 -29.70
C PHE A 46 -27.15 12.07 -30.50
N GLY A 47 -28.17 12.21 -31.37
CA GLY A 47 -28.37 13.43 -32.16
C GLY A 47 -27.22 13.77 -33.12
N GLY A 48 -26.45 12.79 -33.60
CA GLY A 48 -25.28 13.02 -34.45
C GLY A 48 -24.00 13.40 -33.70
N GLN A 49 -24.04 13.39 -32.36
CA GLN A 49 -22.86 13.53 -31.51
C GLN A 49 -22.44 12.18 -30.95
N THR A 50 -21.12 12.00 -30.83
CA THR A 50 -20.50 10.87 -30.14
C THR A 50 -20.29 11.26 -28.68
N ILE A 51 -20.86 10.49 -27.77
CA ILE A 51 -20.67 10.65 -26.32
C ILE A 51 -19.94 9.41 -25.82
N THR A 52 -18.81 9.64 -25.14
CA THR A 52 -18.01 8.60 -24.49
C THR A 52 -18.13 8.78 -22.98
N TYR A 53 -18.45 7.71 -22.26
CA TYR A 53 -18.54 7.72 -20.81
C TYR A 53 -18.12 6.37 -20.22
N ASP A 54 -17.59 6.41 -19.00
CA ASP A 54 -17.25 5.20 -18.25
C ASP A 54 -18.50 4.60 -17.62
N LYS A 55 -18.82 3.36 -17.98
CA LYS A 55 -19.93 2.60 -17.41
C LYS A 55 -19.38 1.64 -16.37
N HIS A 56 -19.92 1.73 -15.14
CA HIS A 56 -19.70 0.71 -14.12
C HIS A 56 -20.36 -0.61 -14.55
N VAL A 57 -19.56 -1.68 -14.68
CA VAL A 57 -20.05 -2.91 -15.35
C VAL A 57 -20.64 -3.95 -14.38
N ASP A 58 -20.28 -3.92 -13.09
CA ASP A 58 -20.74 -4.82 -11.99
C ASP A 58 -20.63 -6.34 -12.29
N THR A 59 -19.96 -7.21 -11.52
CA THR A 59 -20.14 -7.46 -10.06
C THR A 59 -19.01 -8.25 -9.40
N VAL A 60 -17.93 -8.64 -10.10
CA VAL A 60 -16.82 -9.33 -9.42
C VAL A 60 -15.66 -8.37 -9.35
N PHE A 61 -15.69 -7.52 -8.33
CA PHE A 61 -14.45 -6.99 -7.78
C PHE A 61 -13.64 -8.22 -7.37
N ASP A 62 -12.67 -8.58 -8.21
CA ASP A 62 -11.76 -9.65 -7.86
C ASP A 62 -10.95 -9.16 -6.67
N ASN A 63 -11.31 -9.62 -5.47
CA ASN A 63 -10.61 -9.27 -4.23
C ASN A 63 -9.13 -9.66 -4.32
N ASP A 64 -8.77 -10.60 -5.20
CA ASP A 64 -7.38 -10.97 -5.44
C ASP A 64 -6.64 -9.93 -6.29
N CYS A 65 -7.35 -9.07 -7.03
CA CYS A 65 -6.74 -8.02 -7.85
C CYS A 65 -6.12 -6.91 -6.98
N LEU A 66 -6.72 -6.59 -5.84
CA LEU A 66 -6.26 -5.55 -4.92
C LEU A 66 -5.51 -6.10 -3.71
N ARG A 67 -4.85 -7.23 -3.90
CA ARG A 67 -4.02 -7.84 -2.89
C ARG A 67 -2.62 -7.23 -2.89
N ILE A 68 -2.18 -6.76 -1.73
CA ILE A 68 -0.82 -6.30 -1.50
C ILE A 68 0.06 -7.53 -1.22
N GLU A 69 1.06 -7.78 -2.07
CA GLU A 69 1.88 -9.00 -2.03
C GLU A 69 3.18 -8.88 -1.22
N ASP A 70 3.30 -7.91 -0.33
CA ASP A 70 4.49 -7.72 0.51
C ASP A 70 4.54 -8.61 1.77
N GLY A 71 3.53 -9.45 1.96
CA GLY A 71 3.45 -10.38 3.09
C GLY A 71 2.74 -9.82 4.32
N ARG A 72 2.16 -8.62 4.23
CA ARG A 72 1.29 -8.10 5.30
C ARG A 72 0.03 -8.94 5.50
N VAL A 73 -0.53 -8.89 6.71
CA VAL A 73 -1.76 -9.59 7.10
C VAL A 73 -3.00 -8.83 6.61
N ASN A 74 -2.98 -7.49 6.66
CA ASN A 74 -4.05 -6.63 6.15
C ASN A 74 -3.89 -6.35 4.65
N ASN A 75 -3.65 -7.40 3.86
CA ASN A 75 -3.27 -7.28 2.44
C ASN A 75 -4.42 -6.98 1.47
N HIS A 76 -5.66 -6.89 1.94
CA HIS A 76 -6.80 -6.43 1.13
C HIS A 76 -7.26 -5.02 1.54
N ASP A 77 -6.45 -4.29 2.30
CA ASP A 77 -6.76 -2.98 2.85
C ASP A 77 -5.86 -1.90 2.26
N LEU A 78 -6.24 -1.39 1.08
CA LEU A 78 -5.47 -0.41 0.30
C LEU A 78 -5.40 0.97 0.94
N ALA A 79 -6.32 1.26 1.86
CA ALA A 79 -6.43 2.52 2.57
C ALA A 79 -6.15 2.32 4.07
N ALA A 80 -5.30 1.33 4.39
CA ALA A 80 -4.84 1.14 5.75
C ALA A 80 -3.91 2.28 6.18
N GLY A 81 -4.13 2.82 7.39
CA GLY A 81 -3.18 3.75 8.01
C GLY A 81 -1.88 3.07 8.46
N GLY A 82 -1.87 1.73 8.57
CA GLY A 82 -0.67 0.97 8.91
C GLY A 82 -0.59 -0.39 8.24
N ALA A 83 0.61 -0.92 8.06
CA ALA A 83 0.85 -2.28 7.56
C ALA A 83 1.23 -3.22 8.70
N ILE A 84 0.62 -4.41 8.74
CA ILE A 84 0.78 -5.37 9.84
C ILE A 84 1.47 -6.62 9.30
N TYR A 85 2.59 -7.02 9.90
CA TYR A 85 3.32 -8.21 9.49
C TYR A 85 3.51 -9.18 10.65
N CYS A 86 3.38 -10.47 10.31
CA CYS A 86 3.81 -11.57 11.16
C CYS A 86 5.23 -11.97 10.77
N GLY A 87 6.18 -11.67 11.64
CA GLY A 87 7.58 -12.05 11.53
C GLY A 87 7.88 -13.42 12.15
N GLU A 88 9.16 -13.77 12.17
CA GLU A 88 9.64 -15.04 12.70
C GLU A 88 9.16 -15.31 14.14
N GLY A 89 8.76 -16.56 14.38
CA GLY A 89 8.28 -17.06 15.67
C GLY A 89 6.98 -16.44 16.16
N GLY A 90 6.23 -15.71 15.31
CA GLY A 90 4.99 -15.05 15.67
C GLY A 90 5.16 -13.60 16.14
N THR A 91 6.28 -12.96 15.80
CA THR A 91 6.50 -11.53 16.09
C THR A 91 5.45 -10.70 15.36
N VAL A 92 4.81 -9.74 16.01
CA VAL A 92 3.90 -8.80 15.33
C VAL A 92 4.63 -7.48 15.16
N SER A 93 4.71 -6.99 13.92
CA SER A 93 5.21 -5.65 13.62
C SER A 93 4.14 -4.81 12.93
N VAL A 94 4.05 -3.55 13.33
CA VAL A 94 3.17 -2.53 12.75
C VAL A 94 4.04 -1.42 12.20
N TRP A 95 3.78 -1.06 10.95
CA TRP A 95 4.44 0.01 10.23
C TRP A 95 3.43 1.12 9.98
N ASP A 96 3.81 2.36 10.29
CA ASP A 96 3.05 3.54 9.89
C ASP A 96 3.32 3.79 8.40
N ILE A 97 2.29 3.72 7.55
CA ILE A 97 2.46 3.79 6.09
C ILE A 97 1.83 5.06 5.51
N GLY A 98 2.60 5.76 4.68
CA GLY A 98 2.15 6.91 3.91
C GLY A 98 1.35 6.52 2.67
N ILE A 99 0.75 7.53 2.03
CA ILE A 99 -0.08 7.37 0.81
C ILE A 99 0.69 6.77 -0.38
N LEU A 100 2.02 6.89 -0.40
CA LEU A 100 2.87 6.34 -1.44
C LEU A 100 3.43 4.94 -1.08
N GLY A 101 3.08 4.41 0.09
CA GLY A 101 3.42 3.05 0.54
C GLY A 101 4.76 2.93 1.29
N GLU A 102 5.55 3.99 1.40
CA GLU A 102 6.65 4.05 2.36
C GLU A 102 6.13 4.00 3.80
N GLY A 103 6.92 3.42 4.70
CA GLY A 103 6.55 3.42 6.10
C GLY A 103 7.72 3.20 7.05
N ASP A 104 7.50 3.60 8.28
CA ASP A 104 8.44 3.46 9.39
C ASP A 104 7.91 2.40 10.37
N LEU A 105 8.80 1.50 10.82
CA LEU A 105 8.46 0.54 11.87
C LEU A 105 8.17 1.29 13.16
N ILE A 106 6.92 1.22 13.64
CA ILE A 106 6.48 1.99 14.81
C ILE A 106 6.31 1.12 16.05
N LEU A 107 5.88 -0.12 15.88
CA LEU A 107 5.64 -1.06 16.97
C LEU A 107 6.09 -2.46 16.57
N ALA A 108 6.85 -3.12 17.45
CA ALA A 108 7.18 -4.53 17.34
C ALA A 108 6.93 -5.21 18.69
N VAL A 109 6.08 -6.23 18.71
CA VAL A 109 5.75 -7.00 19.91
C VAL A 109 6.26 -8.43 19.73
N SER A 110 7.09 -8.87 20.67
CA SER A 110 7.72 -10.18 20.59
C SER A 110 6.71 -11.31 20.81
N PRO A 111 6.98 -12.51 20.28
CA PRO A 111 6.13 -13.68 20.54
C PRO A 111 5.99 -13.99 22.03
N ARG A 112 7.06 -13.76 22.79
CA ARG A 112 7.07 -13.95 24.25
C ARG A 112 6.08 -13.03 24.94
N ASP A 113 6.04 -11.76 24.55
CA ASP A 113 5.14 -10.79 25.16
C ASP A 113 3.68 -11.07 24.76
N ILE A 114 3.46 -11.50 23.51
CA ILE A 114 2.15 -11.96 23.01
C ILE A 114 1.64 -13.20 23.76
N ALA A 115 2.54 -14.14 24.07
CA ALA A 115 2.24 -15.38 24.80
C ALA A 115 2.09 -15.17 26.31
N ALA A 116 2.59 -14.06 26.86
CA ALA A 116 2.42 -13.71 28.26
C ALA A 116 0.97 -13.31 28.60
N VAL A 117 0.18 -12.93 27.59
CA VAL A 117 -1.25 -12.65 27.74
C VAL A 117 -2.05 -13.91 27.38
N PRO A 118 -3.00 -14.36 28.25
CA PRO A 118 -3.85 -15.51 27.96
C PRO A 118 -4.60 -15.37 26.63
N ASN A 119 -4.82 -16.50 25.94
CA ASN A 119 -5.58 -16.57 24.71
C ASN A 119 -6.79 -17.52 24.85
N PRO A 120 -8.02 -17.01 25.05
CA PRO A 120 -8.39 -15.59 25.17
C PRO A 120 -8.09 -14.99 26.57
N PRO A 121 -7.92 -13.66 26.68
CA PRO A 121 -7.85 -12.93 27.94
C PRO A 121 -9.26 -12.63 28.50
N GLU A 122 -9.36 -12.34 29.80
CA GLU A 122 -10.63 -11.97 30.46
C GLU A 122 -11.17 -10.62 29.98
N VAL A 123 -10.27 -9.70 29.60
CA VAL A 123 -10.57 -8.38 29.04
C VAL A 123 -9.66 -8.12 27.85
N ASN A 124 -10.10 -7.29 26.90
CA ASN A 124 -9.23 -6.85 25.80
C ASN A 124 -7.95 -6.24 26.40
N THR A 125 -6.81 -6.83 26.08
CA THR A 125 -5.55 -6.54 26.75
C THR A 125 -4.58 -5.88 25.78
N LEU A 126 -4.06 -4.72 26.14
CA LEU A 126 -3.05 -4.01 25.35
C LEU A 126 -1.73 -4.78 25.42
N LEU A 127 -1.16 -5.08 24.25
CA LEU A 127 0.13 -5.74 24.08
C LEU A 127 1.26 -4.74 23.83
N GLY A 128 0.96 -3.59 23.22
CA GLY A 128 1.91 -2.52 22.99
C GLY A 128 1.29 -1.31 22.29
N GLU A 129 1.92 -0.14 22.44
CA GLU A 129 1.49 1.10 21.80
C GLU A 129 2.69 1.98 21.40
N ALA A 130 2.61 2.61 20.24
CA ALA A 130 3.58 3.59 19.75
C ALA A 130 3.01 4.35 18.54
N GLY A 131 3.35 5.64 18.39
CA GLY A 131 2.97 6.45 17.22
C GLY A 131 1.46 6.51 16.92
N GLY A 132 0.61 6.40 17.95
CA GLY A 132 -0.85 6.36 17.78
C GLY A 132 -1.42 4.98 17.45
N PHE A 133 -0.57 3.99 17.21
CA PHE A 133 -0.97 2.59 17.04
C PHE A 133 -1.01 1.85 18.37
N ARG A 134 -1.98 0.94 18.50
CA ARG A 134 -2.21 0.11 19.68
C ARG A 134 -2.53 -1.31 19.25
N LEU A 135 -1.74 -2.28 19.71
CA LEU A 135 -1.97 -3.70 19.48
C LEU A 135 -2.65 -4.32 20.69
N TYR A 136 -3.78 -4.99 20.48
CA TYR A 136 -4.55 -5.68 21.50
C TYR A 136 -4.64 -7.18 21.24
N ARG A 137 -4.75 -7.95 22.31
CA ARG A 137 -5.40 -9.27 22.29
C ARG A 137 -6.84 -9.12 22.76
N LEU A 138 -7.79 -9.54 21.95
CA LEU A 138 -9.21 -9.44 22.24
C LEU A 138 -9.70 -10.62 23.08
N THR A 139 -10.81 -10.44 23.79
CA THR A 139 -11.50 -11.52 24.53
C THR A 139 -12.02 -12.64 23.62
N SER A 140 -12.11 -12.41 22.30
CA SER A 140 -12.38 -13.44 21.30
C SER A 140 -11.16 -14.33 20.99
N GLY A 141 -9.97 -13.95 21.46
CA GLY A 141 -8.69 -14.59 21.18
C GLY A 141 -7.94 -14.02 19.97
N GLU A 142 -8.62 -13.19 19.18
CA GLU A 142 -8.06 -12.48 18.03
C GLU A 142 -7.06 -11.39 18.47
N LEU A 143 -6.25 -10.94 17.52
CA LEU A 143 -5.44 -9.74 17.63
C LEU A 143 -6.13 -8.58 16.91
N GLN A 144 -5.96 -7.37 17.42
CA GLN A 144 -6.49 -6.17 16.80
C GLN A 144 -5.47 -5.03 16.86
N VAL A 145 -5.31 -4.33 15.75
CA VAL A 145 -4.59 -3.06 15.70
C VAL A 145 -5.59 -1.93 15.58
N ASN A 146 -5.45 -0.94 16.45
CA ASN A 146 -6.06 0.37 16.31
C ASN A 146 -4.99 1.37 15.92
N GLY A 147 -5.27 2.30 15.03
CA GLY A 147 -4.30 3.30 14.57
C GLY A 147 -4.94 4.57 13.99
N PRO A 148 -4.13 5.58 13.66
CA PRO A 148 -4.63 6.75 12.95
C PRO A 148 -5.30 6.36 11.62
N GLY A 149 -6.39 7.05 11.27
CA GLY A 149 -6.91 7.03 9.91
C GLY A 149 -5.97 7.77 8.95
N ILE A 150 -6.10 7.54 7.64
CA ILE A 150 -5.23 8.16 6.62
C ILE A 150 -5.38 9.67 6.62
N TYR A 151 -6.62 10.16 6.75
CA TYR A 151 -6.91 11.58 6.86
C TYR A 151 -7.27 11.95 8.31
N SER A 152 -7.01 13.20 8.69
CA SER A 152 -7.34 13.69 10.04
C SER A 152 -8.83 13.69 10.38
N THR A 153 -9.69 13.55 9.37
CA THR A 153 -11.14 13.44 9.49
C THR A 153 -11.64 12.00 9.51
N ASP A 154 -10.77 11.04 9.20
CA ASP A 154 -11.16 9.65 9.14
C ASP A 154 -11.39 9.10 10.56
N PRO A 155 -12.31 8.13 10.72
CA PRO A 155 -12.39 7.38 11.95
C PRO A 155 -11.06 6.67 12.24
N GLU A 156 -10.90 6.23 13.48
CA GLU A 156 -9.78 5.37 13.86
C GLU A 156 -9.72 4.13 12.95
N TYR A 157 -8.51 3.83 12.46
CA TYR A 157 -8.24 2.61 11.74
C TYR A 157 -8.34 1.41 12.68
N VAL A 158 -9.09 0.38 12.30
CA VAL A 158 -9.25 -0.86 13.10
C VAL A 158 -9.12 -2.06 12.19
N PHE A 159 -8.18 -2.96 12.51
CA PHE A 159 -7.99 -4.22 11.81
C PHE A 159 -7.86 -5.38 12.79
N THR A 160 -8.65 -6.43 12.58
CA THR A 160 -8.72 -7.61 13.46
C THR A 160 -8.36 -8.87 12.66
N TRP A 161 -7.55 -9.76 13.25
CA TRP A 161 -7.19 -11.04 12.65
C TRP A 161 -6.97 -12.12 13.72
N SER A 162 -6.97 -13.39 13.33
CA SER A 162 -6.93 -14.51 14.27
C SER A 162 -5.65 -14.60 15.09
N SER A 163 -4.49 -14.70 14.44
CA SER A 163 -3.16 -14.75 15.06
C SER A 163 -2.06 -14.73 14.00
N CYS A 164 -0.80 -14.62 14.43
CA CYS A 164 0.33 -14.93 13.55
C CYS A 164 0.57 -16.44 13.45
N PRO A 165 1.00 -16.95 12.28
CA PRO A 165 1.48 -18.32 12.15
C PRO A 165 2.62 -18.58 13.17
N ALA A 166 2.64 -19.79 13.73
CA ALA A 166 3.68 -20.25 14.65
C ALA A 166 4.99 -20.58 13.92
#